data_AF-A0A2H1IHA0-F1
#
_entry.id   AF-A0A2H1IHA0-F1
#
_cell.length_a   1.000
_cell.length_b   1.000
_cell.length_c   1.000
_cell.angle_alpha   90.00
_cell.angle_beta   90.00
_cell.angle_gamma   90.00
#
_symmetry.space_group_name_H-M   'P 1'
#
loop_
_entity.id
_entity.type
_entity.pdbx_description
1 polymer ?
#
loop_
_entity_poly.entity_id
_entity_poly.type
_entity_poly.pdbx_seq_one_letter_code
_entity_poly.pdbx_strand_id
1 'polypeptide(L)'
;MKILVAMSGGVDSSVAAARAVDAGHEVVGVHLALSRMPGTLRTGSRGCCTIEDSRDAHRVAGMLDIPFYVWDFSERFKEDIVDDFIAEYAAGRTPNPCMRCNERIKFAALLDRALALGFDAIATGHYAEVLRDDNGLPELHRGEDLAKDQSYVLGVLSGDQLEHCYFPIGATASKAEVRAEAAERGFSVANKPDSYDICFIPDGDTKAWLADKIPMRPGLIKDAEGETLGEHDGAMTYTIGQRKGLGIQKPAADGQPRFVTGLDPASNTVTVGSRSDLAVSHLTGIRTTWAGPAPTDIGSEPATAIDCEVQIRAHSDPVPARAWLGHYISEAPEHEVNPIVDEVEVPAARPAGQLMHIDVDEELSGVAPGQTMVIYRGTRVLGQATIDVTAKDRLGV
;
A
#
# COMPACT_ATOMS: atom_id res chain seq x y z
N MET A 1 -3.80 -13.78 -26.50
CA MET A 1 -4.01 -14.18 -25.09
C MET A 1 -5.48 -14.04 -24.77
N LYS A 2 -5.97 -14.85 -23.85
CA LYS A 2 -7.25 -14.71 -23.19
C LYS A 2 -7.05 -13.92 -21.89
N ILE A 3 -7.62 -12.73 -21.82
CA ILE A 3 -7.35 -11.75 -20.77
C ILE A 3 -8.62 -11.49 -19.95
N LEU A 4 -8.48 -11.58 -18.64
CA LEU A 4 -9.51 -11.15 -17.70
C LEU A 4 -9.21 -9.72 -17.25
N VAL A 5 -10.04 -8.76 -17.63
CA VAL A 5 -9.85 -7.35 -17.26
C VAL A 5 -10.62 -7.03 -15.98
N ALA A 6 -9.93 -6.62 -14.92
CA ALA A 6 -10.56 -6.13 -13.70
C ALA A 6 -11.10 -4.71 -13.90
N MET A 7 -12.41 -4.60 -14.10
CA MET A 7 -13.12 -3.35 -14.40
C MET A 7 -13.72 -2.76 -13.11
N SER A 8 -13.07 -1.73 -12.57
CA SER A 8 -13.49 -1.07 -11.32
C SER A 8 -14.68 -0.12 -11.50
N GLY A 9 -15.15 0.10 -12.74
CA GLY A 9 -16.15 1.13 -13.07
C GLY A 9 -15.56 2.54 -13.19
N GLY A 10 -14.23 2.66 -13.17
CA GLY A 10 -13.50 3.90 -13.43
C GLY A 10 -12.99 4.00 -14.87
N VAL A 11 -12.53 5.19 -15.24
CA VAL A 11 -12.00 5.49 -16.59
C VAL A 11 -10.80 4.63 -16.95
N ASP A 12 -9.85 4.46 -16.02
CA ASP A 12 -8.58 3.79 -16.28
C ASP A 12 -8.79 2.31 -16.65
N SER A 13 -9.63 1.60 -15.90
CA SER A 13 -9.94 0.19 -16.20
C SER A 13 -10.77 0.00 -17.47
N SER A 14 -11.58 1.00 -17.84
CA SER A 14 -12.39 0.99 -19.06
C SER A 14 -11.51 1.15 -20.30
N VAL A 15 -10.52 2.06 -20.24
CA VAL A 15 -9.54 2.23 -21.31
C VAL A 15 -8.60 1.03 -21.40
N ALA A 16 -8.18 0.46 -20.25
CA ALA A 16 -7.41 -0.78 -20.24
C ALA A 16 -8.15 -1.92 -20.96
N ALA A 17 -9.45 -2.09 -20.70
CA ALA A 17 -10.27 -3.08 -21.41
C ALA A 17 -10.32 -2.80 -22.91
N ALA A 18 -10.56 -1.55 -23.31
CA ALA A 18 -10.63 -1.15 -24.71
C ALA A 18 -9.31 -1.42 -25.46
N ARG A 19 -8.17 -1.05 -24.87
CA ARG A 19 -6.85 -1.29 -25.46
C ARG A 19 -6.52 -2.78 -25.57
N ALA A 20 -6.94 -3.60 -24.60
CA ALA A 20 -6.80 -5.05 -24.69
C ALA A 20 -7.60 -5.64 -25.85
N VAL A 21 -8.82 -5.13 -26.10
CA VAL A 21 -9.63 -5.53 -27.27
C VAL A 21 -8.95 -5.09 -28.57
N ASP A 22 -8.50 -3.84 -28.66
CA ASP A 22 -7.84 -3.29 -29.86
C ASP A 22 -6.53 -4.02 -30.19
N ALA A 23 -5.82 -4.53 -29.17
CA ALA A 23 -4.64 -5.39 -29.33
C ALA A 23 -4.97 -6.81 -29.84
N GLY A 24 -6.25 -7.13 -30.08
CA GLY A 24 -6.71 -8.41 -30.64
C GLY A 24 -6.75 -9.55 -29.62
N HIS A 25 -6.84 -9.25 -28.33
CA HIS A 25 -6.98 -10.28 -27.28
C HIS A 25 -8.42 -10.77 -27.14
N GLU A 26 -8.59 -12.00 -26.64
CA GLU A 26 -9.90 -12.49 -26.19
C GLU A 26 -10.16 -11.91 -24.80
N VAL A 27 -11.02 -10.90 -24.70
CA VAL A 27 -11.21 -10.13 -23.47
C VAL A 27 -12.50 -10.51 -22.77
N VAL A 28 -12.42 -10.74 -21.45
CA VAL A 28 -13.57 -10.86 -20.56
C VAL A 28 -13.43 -9.83 -19.45
N GLY A 29 -14.48 -9.05 -19.21
CA GLY A 29 -14.54 -8.10 -18.11
C GLY A 29 -15.01 -8.77 -16.81
N VAL A 30 -14.41 -8.38 -15.69
CA VAL A 30 -14.89 -8.76 -14.36
C VAL A 30 -14.92 -7.58 -13.41
N HIS A 31 -15.98 -7.47 -12.62
CA HIS A 31 -16.05 -6.56 -11.48
C HIS A 31 -16.00 -7.35 -10.18
N LEU A 32 -15.17 -6.89 -9.24
CA LEU A 32 -15.05 -7.51 -7.93
C LEU A 32 -16.01 -6.82 -6.95
N ALA A 33 -16.97 -7.57 -6.43
CA ALA A 33 -17.79 -7.11 -5.31
C ALA A 33 -17.02 -7.40 -4.00
N LEU A 34 -16.50 -6.34 -3.37
CA LEU A 34 -15.62 -6.44 -2.20
C LEU A 34 -16.32 -6.11 -0.88
N SER A 35 -17.51 -5.51 -0.91
CA SER A 35 -18.27 -5.18 0.31
C SER A 35 -19.70 -5.68 0.23
N ARG A 36 -20.11 -6.40 1.27
CA ARG A 36 -21.51 -6.78 1.53
C ARG A 36 -22.27 -5.73 2.36
N MET A 37 -21.62 -4.66 2.81
CA MET A 37 -22.20 -3.73 3.78
C MET A 37 -23.44 -3.02 3.18
N PRO A 38 -24.66 -3.34 3.64
CA PRO A 38 -25.87 -2.68 3.18
C PRO A 38 -25.90 -1.24 3.72
N GLY A 39 -26.22 -0.25 2.87
CA GLY A 39 -26.59 1.10 3.33
C GLY A 39 -25.52 2.18 3.25
N THR A 40 -24.32 1.90 2.73
CA THR A 40 -23.33 2.96 2.44
C THR A 40 -23.54 3.50 1.03
N LEU A 41 -24.56 4.35 0.87
CA LEU A 41 -24.61 5.23 -0.29
C LEU A 41 -23.37 6.12 -0.25
N ARG A 42 -22.60 6.12 -1.34
CA ARG A 42 -21.37 6.91 -1.47
C ARG A 42 -21.68 8.40 -1.28
N THR A 43 -20.83 9.09 -0.53
CA THR A 43 -20.71 10.55 -0.61
C THR A 43 -19.57 10.89 -1.58
N GLY A 44 -19.90 11.08 -2.86
CA GLY A 44 -18.92 11.49 -3.87
C GLY A 44 -18.02 10.35 -4.36
N SER A 45 -16.72 10.62 -4.53
CA SER A 45 -15.76 9.73 -5.21
C SER A 45 -14.86 8.90 -4.26
N ARG A 46 -15.24 8.68 -3.00
CA ARG A 46 -14.44 7.90 -2.04
C ARG A 46 -14.67 6.39 -2.14
N GLY A 47 -13.61 5.59 -2.26
CA GLY A 47 -13.65 4.12 -2.39
C GLY A 47 -13.84 3.54 -3.79
N CYS A 48 -13.85 2.22 -3.96
CA CYS A 48 -14.08 1.54 -5.25
C CYS A 48 -14.91 0.27 -5.02
N CYS A 49 -15.51 -0.29 -6.09
CA CYS A 49 -16.27 -1.55 -6.06
C CYS A 49 -17.70 -1.44 -5.48
N THR A 50 -18.43 -0.38 -5.83
CA THR A 50 -19.86 -0.22 -5.49
C THR A 50 -20.80 -0.82 -6.55
N ILE A 51 -22.10 -0.89 -6.25
CA ILE A 51 -23.13 -1.29 -7.23
C ILE A 51 -23.16 -0.33 -8.44
N GLU A 52 -22.93 0.97 -8.21
CA GLU A 52 -22.87 1.97 -9.28
C GLU A 52 -21.65 1.74 -10.17
N ASP A 53 -20.50 1.47 -9.57
CA ASP A 53 -19.27 1.12 -10.28
C ASP A 53 -19.43 -0.15 -11.12
N SER A 54 -20.11 -1.18 -10.59
CA SER A 54 -20.44 -2.40 -11.33
C SER A 54 -21.32 -2.11 -12.56
N ARG A 55 -22.30 -1.21 -12.44
CA ARG A 55 -23.17 -0.82 -13.56
C ARG A 55 -22.41 -0.04 -14.64
N ASP A 56 -21.50 0.84 -14.23
CA ASP A 56 -20.64 1.57 -15.15
C ASP A 56 -19.70 0.63 -15.91
N ALA A 57 -19.07 -0.31 -15.20
CA ALA A 57 -18.23 -1.35 -15.80
C ALA A 57 -19.03 -2.21 -16.79
N HIS A 58 -20.24 -2.63 -16.42
CA HIS A 58 -21.13 -3.41 -17.29
C HIS A 58 -21.50 -2.64 -18.57
N ARG A 59 -21.79 -1.34 -18.47
CA ARG A 59 -22.11 -0.49 -19.64
C ARG A 59 -20.93 -0.41 -20.60
N VAL A 60 -19.73 -0.16 -20.10
CA VAL A 60 -18.51 -0.12 -20.93
C VAL A 60 -18.24 -1.49 -21.57
N ALA A 61 -18.38 -2.58 -20.82
CA ALA A 61 -18.22 -3.93 -21.36
C ALA A 61 -19.22 -4.20 -22.52
N GLY A 62 -20.47 -3.76 -22.38
CA GLY A 62 -21.46 -3.84 -23.46
C GLY A 62 -21.12 -2.97 -24.68
N MET A 63 -20.51 -1.81 -24.49
CA MET A 63 -20.01 -0.98 -25.61
C MET A 63 -18.82 -1.62 -26.34
N LEU A 64 -18.02 -2.40 -25.63
CA LEU A 64 -16.87 -3.13 -26.17
C LEU A 64 -17.23 -4.52 -26.72
N ASP A 65 -18.50 -4.94 -26.60
CA ASP A 65 -18.99 -6.27 -26.98
C ASP A 65 -18.20 -7.43 -26.32
N ILE A 66 -17.82 -7.26 -25.04
CA ILE A 66 -17.11 -8.29 -24.26
C ILE A 66 -18.01 -8.94 -23.20
N PRO A 67 -17.84 -10.24 -22.91
CA PRO A 67 -18.50 -10.87 -21.76
C PRO A 67 -18.13 -10.17 -20.46
N PHE A 68 -19.10 -10.08 -19.54
CA PHE A 68 -18.90 -9.38 -18.26
C PHE A 68 -19.51 -10.17 -17.10
N TYR A 69 -18.73 -10.32 -16.02
CA TYR A 69 -19.15 -10.99 -14.80
C TYR A 69 -18.93 -10.13 -13.56
N VAL A 70 -19.72 -10.40 -12.52
CA VAL A 70 -19.49 -9.86 -11.18
C VAL A 70 -19.10 -11.02 -10.28
N TRP A 71 -17.94 -10.94 -9.64
CA TRP A 71 -17.48 -11.96 -8.70
C TRP A 71 -17.49 -11.41 -7.27
N ASP A 72 -18.11 -12.16 -6.37
CA ASP A 72 -18.08 -11.86 -4.95
C ASP A 72 -16.75 -12.32 -4.34
N PHE A 73 -16.00 -11.36 -3.80
CA PHE A 73 -14.78 -11.57 -3.02
C PHE A 73 -14.91 -10.93 -1.62
N SER A 74 -16.12 -10.57 -1.20
CA SER A 74 -16.35 -9.78 0.02
C SER A 74 -15.92 -10.50 1.31
N GLU A 75 -16.04 -11.83 1.36
CA GLU A 75 -15.60 -12.62 2.51
C GLU A 75 -14.07 -12.58 2.66
N ARG A 76 -13.35 -12.93 1.60
CA ARG A 76 -11.88 -12.78 1.54
C ARG A 76 -11.44 -11.33 1.79
N PHE A 77 -12.14 -10.36 1.22
CA PHE A 77 -11.82 -8.95 1.44
C PHE A 77 -11.96 -8.56 2.91
N LYS A 78 -13.01 -9.02 3.59
CA LYS A 78 -13.18 -8.78 5.02
C LYS A 78 -12.02 -9.42 5.80
N GLU A 79 -11.76 -10.70 5.58
CA GLU A 79 -10.76 -11.46 6.32
C GLU A 79 -9.34 -10.96 6.06
N ASP A 80 -8.94 -10.84 4.80
CA ASP A 80 -7.56 -10.55 4.41
C ASP A 80 -7.20 -9.07 4.49
N ILE A 81 -8.19 -8.16 4.40
CA ILE A 81 -7.95 -6.71 4.31
C ILE A 81 -8.52 -5.96 5.51
N VAL A 82 -9.81 -6.16 5.82
CA VAL A 82 -10.48 -5.35 6.86
C VAL A 82 -10.06 -5.82 8.26
N ASP A 83 -10.03 -7.13 8.49
CA ASP A 83 -9.68 -7.69 9.79
C ASP A 83 -8.17 -7.55 10.05
N ASP A 84 -7.31 -7.70 9.03
CA ASP A 84 -5.87 -7.35 9.09
C ASP A 84 -5.68 -5.86 9.44
N PHE A 85 -6.41 -4.97 8.78
CA PHE A 85 -6.35 -3.53 9.06
C PHE A 85 -6.72 -3.20 10.52
N ILE A 86 -7.78 -3.81 11.05
CA ILE A 86 -8.19 -3.65 12.45
C ILE A 86 -7.11 -4.20 13.41
N ALA A 87 -6.58 -5.39 13.13
CA ALA A 87 -5.55 -6.02 13.96
C ALA A 87 -4.26 -5.20 14.02
N GLU A 88 -3.82 -4.65 12.90
CA GLU A 88 -2.66 -3.78 12.78
C GLU A 88 -2.82 -2.48 13.59
N TYR A 89 -3.98 -1.81 13.49
CA TYR A 89 -4.28 -0.65 14.34
C TYR A 89 -4.37 -0.99 15.82
N ALA A 90 -4.97 -2.15 16.17
CA ALA A 90 -4.99 -2.63 17.54
C ALA A 90 -3.59 -2.88 18.10
N ALA A 91 -2.63 -3.22 17.24
CA ALA A 91 -1.21 -3.36 17.56
C ALA A 91 -0.42 -2.04 17.47
N GLY A 92 -1.09 -0.88 17.31
CA GLY A 92 -0.44 0.43 17.25
C GLY A 92 0.30 0.72 15.94
N ARG A 93 0.11 -0.13 14.92
CA ARG A 93 0.69 0.02 13.59
C ARG A 93 -0.28 0.73 12.65
N THR A 94 0.25 1.33 11.60
CA THR A 94 -0.53 2.01 10.56
C THR A 94 -0.38 1.24 9.24
N PRO A 95 -1.31 0.33 8.91
CA PRO A 95 -1.24 -0.50 7.72
C PRO A 95 -1.59 0.27 6.43
N ASN A 96 -1.19 -0.28 5.28
CA ASN A 96 -1.66 0.16 3.97
C ASN A 96 -2.62 -0.88 3.36
N PRO A 97 -3.96 -0.69 3.45
CA PRO A 97 -4.92 -1.68 2.98
C PRO A 97 -4.94 -1.83 1.45
N CYS A 98 -4.51 -0.82 0.70
CA CYS A 98 -4.44 -0.88 -0.76
C CYS A 98 -3.31 -1.84 -1.21
N MET A 99 -2.17 -1.81 -0.53
CA MET A 99 -1.07 -2.76 -0.74
C MET A 99 -1.55 -4.20 -0.51
N ARG A 100 -2.18 -4.45 0.62
CA ARG A 100 -2.73 -5.77 0.96
C ARG A 100 -3.79 -6.22 -0.03
N CYS A 101 -4.64 -5.32 -0.52
CA CYS A 101 -5.67 -5.65 -1.50
C CYS A 101 -5.08 -6.06 -2.85
N ASN A 102 -4.03 -5.37 -3.32
CA ASN A 102 -3.31 -5.79 -4.52
C ASN A 102 -2.63 -7.16 -4.31
N GLU A 103 -1.92 -7.34 -3.19
CA GLU A 103 -1.23 -8.58 -2.82
C GLU A 103 -2.19 -9.79 -2.75
N ARG A 104 -3.28 -9.67 -1.96
CA ARG A 104 -4.11 -10.82 -1.55
C ARG A 104 -5.34 -11.02 -2.44
N ILE A 105 -5.92 -9.93 -2.94
CA ILE A 105 -7.19 -9.98 -3.66
C ILE A 105 -6.97 -9.89 -5.17
N LYS A 106 -6.42 -8.79 -5.68
CA LYS A 106 -6.37 -8.55 -7.13
C LYS A 106 -5.35 -9.44 -7.87
N PHE A 107 -4.21 -9.73 -7.26
CA PHE A 107 -3.13 -10.45 -7.95
C PHE A 107 -2.77 -11.80 -7.33
N ALA A 108 -3.41 -12.18 -6.21
CA ALA A 108 -3.46 -13.57 -5.77
C ALA A 108 -4.84 -14.16 -6.09
N ALA A 109 -5.87 -13.83 -5.30
CA ALA A 109 -7.17 -14.50 -5.40
C ALA A 109 -7.87 -14.38 -6.77
N LEU A 110 -7.80 -13.21 -7.41
CA LEU A 110 -8.34 -13.00 -8.77
C LEU A 110 -7.47 -13.71 -9.82
N LEU A 111 -6.14 -13.60 -9.73
CA LEU A 111 -5.23 -14.25 -10.67
C LEU A 111 -5.37 -15.78 -10.63
N ASP A 112 -5.34 -16.37 -9.43
CA ASP A 112 -5.50 -17.82 -9.23
C ASP A 112 -6.81 -18.33 -9.87
N ARG A 113 -7.90 -17.59 -9.67
CA ARG A 113 -9.20 -17.91 -10.26
C ARG A 113 -9.19 -17.73 -11.77
N ALA A 114 -8.53 -16.71 -12.30
CA ALA A 114 -8.40 -16.48 -13.72
C ALA A 114 -7.63 -17.62 -14.40
N LEU A 115 -6.47 -18.00 -13.86
CA LEU A 115 -5.67 -19.11 -14.38
C LEU A 115 -6.44 -20.43 -14.34
N ALA A 116 -7.16 -20.72 -13.24
CA ALA A 116 -7.99 -21.91 -13.12
C ALA A 116 -9.14 -21.97 -14.15
N LEU A 117 -9.61 -20.82 -14.64
CA LEU A 117 -10.63 -20.70 -15.68
C LEU A 117 -10.04 -20.65 -17.11
N GLY A 118 -8.72 -20.79 -17.24
CA GLY A 118 -8.01 -20.83 -18.52
C GLY A 118 -7.74 -19.45 -19.12
N PHE A 119 -7.69 -18.39 -18.32
CA PHE A 119 -7.14 -17.10 -18.75
C PHE A 119 -5.61 -17.16 -18.73
N ASP A 120 -4.96 -16.46 -19.66
CA ASP A 120 -3.51 -16.38 -19.74
C ASP A 120 -2.95 -15.26 -18.83
N ALA A 121 -3.74 -14.19 -18.64
CA ALA A 121 -3.33 -13.00 -17.89
C ALA A 121 -4.52 -12.24 -17.32
N ILE A 122 -4.26 -11.41 -16.32
CA ILE A 122 -5.18 -10.38 -15.83
C ILE A 122 -4.72 -8.99 -16.28
N ALA A 123 -5.68 -8.18 -16.71
CA ALA A 123 -5.44 -6.79 -17.05
C ALA A 123 -6.08 -5.84 -16.05
N THR A 124 -5.40 -4.76 -15.75
CA THR A 124 -5.91 -3.71 -14.85
C THR A 124 -5.58 -2.33 -15.40
N GLY A 125 -6.33 -1.31 -14.96
CA GLY A 125 -6.04 0.09 -15.28
C GLY A 125 -5.01 0.71 -14.33
N HIS A 126 -3.94 0.01 -13.97
CA HIS A 126 -2.87 0.61 -13.18
C HIS A 126 -1.84 1.31 -14.08
N TYR A 127 -1.31 2.43 -13.61
CA TYR A 127 -0.23 3.18 -14.26
C TYR A 127 1.12 2.61 -13.82
N ALA A 128 1.49 1.48 -14.42
CA ALA A 128 2.79 0.82 -14.26
C ALA A 128 3.07 -0.01 -15.50
N GLU A 129 4.32 -0.41 -15.70
CA GLU A 129 4.73 -1.23 -16.84
C GLU A 129 5.31 -2.56 -16.38
N VAL A 130 5.09 -3.60 -17.17
CA VAL A 130 5.81 -4.87 -17.01
C VAL A 130 6.72 -5.01 -18.21
N LEU A 131 8.03 -4.91 -17.98
CA LEU A 131 9.06 -5.10 -18.99
C LEU A 131 9.71 -6.47 -18.79
N ARG A 132 10.52 -6.92 -19.75
CA ARG A 132 11.31 -8.14 -19.61
C ARG A 132 12.78 -7.80 -19.59
N ASP A 133 13.52 -8.44 -18.69
CA ASP A 133 14.98 -8.33 -18.61
C ASP A 133 15.66 -9.07 -19.78
N ASP A 134 16.99 -9.05 -19.82
CA ASP A 134 17.79 -9.72 -20.85
C ASP A 134 17.59 -11.26 -20.87
N ASN A 135 17.09 -11.85 -19.78
CA ASN A 135 16.78 -13.28 -19.66
C ASN A 135 15.31 -13.59 -19.98
N GLY A 136 14.51 -12.57 -20.30
CA GLY A 136 13.08 -12.69 -20.56
C GLY A 136 12.22 -12.76 -19.29
N LEU A 137 12.76 -12.51 -18.10
CA LEU A 137 12.02 -12.51 -16.84
C LEU A 137 11.29 -11.17 -16.64
N PRO A 138 10.08 -11.17 -16.07
CA PRO A 138 9.29 -9.95 -15.92
C PRO A 138 9.85 -9.04 -14.82
N GLU A 139 9.91 -7.75 -15.10
CA GLU A 139 10.28 -6.65 -14.19
C GLU A 139 9.12 -5.66 -14.11
N LEU A 140 8.79 -5.21 -12.89
CA LEU A 140 7.85 -4.12 -12.70
C LEU A 140 8.56 -2.77 -12.83
N HIS A 141 7.99 -1.86 -13.60
CA HIS A 141 8.48 -0.50 -13.80
C HIS A 141 7.43 0.55 -13.47
N ARG A 142 7.90 1.75 -13.12
CA ARG A 142 7.08 2.96 -13.01
C ARG A 142 6.32 3.22 -14.30
N GLY A 143 5.10 3.73 -14.18
CA GLY A 143 4.37 4.26 -15.32
C GLY A 143 5.02 5.54 -15.86
N GLU A 144 4.72 5.88 -17.12
CA GLU A 144 5.28 7.06 -17.78
C GLU A 144 4.77 8.37 -17.14
N ASP A 145 3.48 8.44 -16.78
CA ASP A 145 2.93 9.52 -15.97
C ASP A 145 3.32 9.35 -14.49
N LEU A 146 4.48 9.89 -14.10
CA LEU A 146 4.98 9.82 -12.72
C LEU A 146 4.02 10.40 -11.67
N ALA A 147 3.15 11.35 -12.04
CA ALA A 147 2.17 11.91 -11.11
C ALA A 147 1.00 10.94 -10.84
N LYS A 148 0.85 9.91 -11.68
CA LYS A 148 -0.16 8.86 -11.57
C LYS A 148 0.43 7.48 -11.39
N ASP A 149 1.76 7.35 -11.34
CA ASP A 149 2.47 6.10 -11.13
C ASP A 149 1.89 5.32 -9.94
N GLN A 150 1.58 4.07 -10.20
CA GLN A 150 1.02 3.13 -9.24
C GLN A 150 1.94 1.94 -8.99
N SER A 151 3.18 1.99 -9.49
CA SER A 151 4.19 0.95 -9.25
C SER A 151 4.44 0.72 -7.76
N TYR A 152 4.38 1.77 -6.92
CA TYR A 152 4.43 1.65 -5.46
C TYR A 152 3.40 0.65 -4.92
N VAL A 153 2.13 0.75 -5.37
CA VAL A 153 1.07 -0.13 -4.86
C VAL A 153 1.14 -1.55 -5.42
N LEU A 154 2.00 -1.78 -6.41
CA LEU A 154 2.24 -3.04 -7.10
C LEU A 154 3.60 -3.66 -6.73
N GLY A 155 4.44 -2.99 -5.94
CA GLY A 155 5.75 -3.54 -5.52
C GLY A 155 5.65 -4.83 -4.67
N VAL A 156 4.45 -5.19 -4.22
CA VAL A 156 4.14 -6.46 -3.54
C VAL A 156 4.08 -7.66 -4.49
N LEU A 157 3.95 -7.45 -5.80
CA LEU A 157 3.80 -8.52 -6.76
C LEU A 157 5.08 -9.36 -6.85
N SER A 158 4.95 -10.66 -7.07
CA SER A 158 6.06 -11.56 -7.37
C SER A 158 6.33 -11.65 -8.88
N GLY A 159 7.50 -12.16 -9.27
CA GLY A 159 7.82 -12.45 -10.67
C GLY A 159 6.78 -13.36 -11.34
N ASP A 160 6.33 -14.41 -10.63
CA ASP A 160 5.29 -15.32 -11.14
C ASP A 160 3.96 -14.59 -11.38
N GLN A 161 3.57 -13.67 -10.50
CA GLN A 161 2.36 -12.87 -10.70
C GLN A 161 2.52 -11.91 -11.87
N LEU A 162 3.69 -11.27 -12.01
CA LEU A 162 3.98 -10.31 -13.08
C LEU A 162 3.97 -10.96 -14.47
N GLU A 163 4.35 -12.24 -14.59
CA GLU A 163 4.28 -13.00 -15.85
C GLU A 163 2.86 -13.05 -16.42
N HIS A 164 1.84 -12.95 -15.55
CA HIS A 164 0.42 -12.98 -15.90
C HIS A 164 -0.25 -11.60 -15.76
N CYS A 165 0.51 -10.51 -15.67
CA CYS A 165 -0.02 -9.15 -15.58
C CYS A 165 0.04 -8.43 -16.93
N TYR A 166 -1.02 -7.67 -17.22
CA TYR A 166 -1.05 -6.76 -18.36
C TYR A 166 -1.55 -5.38 -17.93
N PHE A 167 -0.76 -4.34 -18.17
CA PHE A 167 -1.07 -2.94 -17.79
C PHE A 167 -1.12 -2.05 -19.04
N PRO A 168 -2.25 -2.02 -19.77
CA PRO A 168 -2.32 -1.42 -21.12
C PRO A 168 -2.20 0.11 -21.15
N ILE A 169 -2.21 0.75 -19.99
CA ILE A 169 -2.17 2.21 -19.86
C ILE A 169 -0.87 2.74 -19.25
N GLY A 170 0.05 1.86 -18.82
CA GLY A 170 1.30 2.26 -18.15
C GLY A 170 2.16 3.20 -18.96
N ALA A 171 2.31 2.93 -20.25
CA ALA A 171 3.05 3.73 -21.23
C ALA A 171 2.23 4.91 -21.80
N THR A 172 1.30 5.46 -21.01
CA THR A 172 0.55 6.67 -21.42
C THR A 172 1.15 7.87 -20.72
N ALA A 173 1.53 8.89 -21.50
CA ALA A 173 2.24 10.07 -21.01
C ALA A 173 1.44 10.90 -20.00
N SER A 174 0.10 10.83 -20.06
CA SER A 174 -0.74 11.48 -19.04
C SER A 174 -2.11 10.85 -18.87
N LYS A 175 -2.67 11.03 -17.66
CA LYS A 175 -4.08 10.73 -17.41
C LYS A 175 -5.07 11.53 -18.26
N ALA A 176 -4.68 12.71 -18.74
CA ALA A 176 -5.53 13.51 -19.62
C ALA A 176 -5.78 12.79 -20.95
N GLU A 177 -4.78 12.09 -21.49
CA GLU A 177 -4.90 11.27 -22.70
C GLU A 177 -5.83 10.08 -22.48
N VAL A 178 -5.71 9.38 -21.35
CA VAL A 178 -6.63 8.28 -20.97
C VAL A 178 -8.07 8.77 -20.93
N ARG A 179 -8.32 9.97 -20.36
CA ARG A 179 -9.67 10.56 -20.33
C ARG A 179 -10.16 11.00 -21.72
N ALA A 180 -9.29 11.55 -22.55
CA ALA A 180 -9.61 11.93 -23.92
C ALA A 180 -9.99 10.71 -24.77
N GLU A 181 -9.22 9.62 -24.66
CA GLU A 181 -9.52 8.34 -25.33
C GLU A 181 -10.87 7.78 -24.87
N ALA A 182 -11.15 7.80 -23.57
CA ALA A 182 -12.44 7.39 -23.04
C ALA A 182 -13.60 8.25 -23.58
N ALA A 183 -13.40 9.55 -23.73
CA ALA A 183 -14.41 10.47 -24.27
C ALA A 183 -14.65 10.24 -25.77
N GLU A 184 -13.60 10.01 -26.55
CA GLU A 184 -13.69 9.68 -27.98
C GLU A 184 -14.47 8.38 -28.21
N ARG A 185 -14.26 7.38 -27.35
CA ARG A 185 -15.02 6.12 -27.35
C ARG A 185 -16.45 6.25 -26.80
N GLY A 186 -16.83 7.43 -26.31
CA GLY A 186 -18.16 7.69 -25.75
C GLY A 186 -18.41 7.07 -24.38
N PHE A 187 -17.36 6.68 -23.63
CA PHE A 187 -17.52 6.09 -22.30
C PHE A 187 -18.07 7.12 -21.31
N SER A 188 -19.19 6.78 -20.66
CA SER A 188 -19.82 7.65 -19.66
C SER A 188 -18.92 7.97 -18.45
N VAL A 189 -17.88 7.17 -18.24
CA VAL A 189 -16.92 7.31 -17.13
C VAL A 189 -15.76 8.26 -17.44
N ALA A 190 -15.66 8.82 -18.66
CA ALA A 190 -14.51 9.64 -19.08
C ALA A 190 -14.20 10.81 -18.12
N ASN A 191 -15.23 11.44 -17.57
CA ASN A 191 -15.11 12.55 -16.62
C ASN A 191 -15.32 12.14 -15.15
N LYS A 192 -15.47 10.84 -14.86
CA LYS A 192 -15.66 10.35 -13.50
C LYS A 192 -14.40 10.64 -12.67
N PRO A 193 -14.51 11.28 -11.49
CA PRO A 193 -13.36 11.52 -10.64
C PRO A 193 -12.67 10.21 -10.21
N ASP A 194 -11.37 10.30 -9.93
CA ASP A 194 -10.61 9.16 -9.45
C ASP A 194 -11.11 8.75 -8.07
N SER A 195 -11.12 7.43 -7.82
CA SER A 195 -11.32 6.92 -6.47
C SER A 195 -10.10 7.23 -5.62
N TYR A 196 -10.32 7.82 -4.45
CA TYR A 196 -9.32 8.08 -3.43
C TYR A 196 -9.84 7.62 -2.05
N ASP A 197 -8.95 7.62 -1.05
CA ASP A 197 -9.15 7.11 0.31
C ASP A 197 -9.41 5.58 0.41
N ILE A 198 -9.50 5.08 1.65
CA ILE A 198 -9.69 3.67 1.97
C ILE A 198 -11.09 3.23 1.57
N CYS A 199 -11.20 2.18 0.75
CA CYS A 199 -12.47 1.84 0.09
C CYS A 199 -13.61 1.40 1.01
N PHE A 200 -13.32 0.88 2.20
CA PHE A 200 -14.31 0.46 3.18
C PHE A 200 -14.61 1.52 4.26
N ILE A 201 -14.02 2.72 4.15
CA ILE A 201 -14.23 3.86 5.04
C ILE A 201 -14.82 5.02 4.21
N PRO A 202 -16.14 5.00 3.93
CA PRO A 202 -16.75 5.87 2.92
C PRO A 202 -16.71 7.37 3.26
N ASP A 203 -16.72 7.71 4.55
CA ASP A 203 -16.65 9.08 5.07
C ASP A 203 -15.20 9.57 5.30
N GLY A 204 -14.21 8.71 5.07
CA GLY A 204 -12.79 8.99 5.30
C GLY A 204 -12.41 9.17 6.77
N ASP A 205 -13.34 9.02 7.72
CA ASP A 205 -13.06 9.19 9.14
C ASP A 205 -12.56 7.87 9.74
N THR A 206 -11.28 7.60 9.50
CA THR A 206 -10.62 6.37 9.99
C THR A 206 -10.70 6.26 11.51
N LYS A 207 -10.63 7.39 12.24
CA LYS A 207 -10.72 7.40 13.70
C LYS A 207 -12.11 6.95 14.17
N ALA A 208 -13.17 7.56 13.63
CA ALA A 208 -14.54 7.18 13.98
C ALA A 208 -14.85 5.73 13.57
N TRP A 209 -14.38 5.31 12.39
CA TRP A 209 -14.55 3.94 11.90
C TRP A 209 -13.87 2.90 12.79
N LEU A 210 -12.63 3.17 13.24
CA LEU A 210 -11.91 2.29 14.17
C LEU A 210 -12.55 2.24 15.55
N ALA A 211 -13.09 3.36 16.04
CA ALA A 211 -13.73 3.43 17.36
C ALA A 211 -15.00 2.55 17.48
N ASP A 212 -15.64 2.19 16.36
CA ASP A 212 -16.76 1.25 16.32
C ASP A 212 -16.30 -0.22 16.31
N LYS A 213 -15.04 -0.50 15.97
CA LYS A 213 -14.50 -1.86 15.79
C LYS A 213 -13.53 -2.29 16.88
N ILE A 214 -12.80 -1.34 17.44
CA ILE A 214 -11.80 -1.57 18.48
C ILE A 214 -12.31 -0.98 19.79
N PRO A 215 -12.28 -1.73 20.91
CA PRO A 215 -12.62 -1.19 22.21
C PRO A 215 -11.75 0.03 22.57
N MET A 216 -12.38 1.19 22.62
CA MET A 216 -11.73 2.45 22.99
C MET A 216 -11.54 2.51 24.51
N ARG A 217 -10.34 2.90 24.95
CA ARG A 217 -10.00 3.07 26.37
C ARG A 217 -9.28 4.39 26.54
N PRO A 218 -9.66 5.20 27.55
CA PRO A 218 -8.90 6.39 27.89
C PRO A 218 -7.44 6.06 28.21
N GLY A 219 -6.54 6.92 27.74
CA GLY A 219 -5.10 6.79 27.93
C GLY A 219 -4.43 8.15 28.06
N LEU A 220 -3.11 8.14 28.21
CA LEU A 220 -2.33 9.34 28.51
C LEU A 220 -1.50 9.78 27.31
N ILE A 221 -1.43 11.10 27.12
CA ILE A 221 -0.46 11.73 26.23
C ILE A 221 0.74 12.16 27.08
N LYS A 222 1.93 11.69 26.74
CA LYS A 222 3.19 12.01 27.45
C LYS A 222 4.23 12.61 26.52
N ASP A 223 5.18 13.36 27.06
CA ASP A 223 6.41 13.72 26.33
C ASP A 223 7.53 12.68 26.51
N ALA A 224 8.70 12.96 25.92
CA ALA A 224 9.87 12.09 25.95
C ALA A 224 10.41 11.88 27.37
N GLU A 225 10.20 12.85 28.27
CA GLU A 225 10.57 12.79 29.67
C GLU A 225 9.54 12.05 30.53
N GLY A 226 8.40 11.67 29.95
CA GLY A 226 7.31 10.96 30.61
C GLY A 226 6.34 11.87 31.36
N GLU A 227 6.42 13.20 31.20
CA GLU A 227 5.45 14.15 31.76
C GLU A 227 4.10 13.98 31.07
N THR A 228 3.02 13.83 31.84
CA THR A 228 1.67 13.77 31.30
C THR A 228 1.22 15.16 30.83
N LEU A 229 0.91 15.27 29.54
CA LEU A 229 0.46 16.50 28.89
C LEU A 229 -1.06 16.56 28.65
N GLY A 230 -1.73 15.41 28.69
CA GLY A 230 -3.17 15.31 28.48
C GLY A 230 -3.68 13.88 28.45
N GLU A 231 -4.94 13.72 28.07
CA GLU A 231 -5.62 12.43 27.94
C GLU A 231 -6.18 12.27 26.52
N HIS A 232 -6.45 11.02 26.13
CA HIS A 232 -7.07 10.68 24.86
C HIS A 232 -8.02 9.50 25.00
N ASP A 233 -8.91 9.30 24.02
CA ASP A 233 -9.91 8.22 24.06
C ASP A 233 -9.39 6.85 23.57
N GLY A 234 -8.21 6.81 22.94
CA GLY A 234 -7.51 5.56 22.59
C GLY A 234 -6.29 5.78 21.70
N ALA A 235 -5.15 5.17 22.07
CA ALA A 235 -3.85 5.41 21.43
C ALA A 235 -3.82 4.95 19.96
N MET A 236 -4.54 3.87 19.63
CA MET A 236 -4.68 3.32 18.29
C MET A 236 -5.29 4.28 17.25
N THR A 237 -5.94 5.36 17.68
CA THR A 237 -6.51 6.36 16.75
C THR A 237 -5.53 7.45 16.32
N TYR A 238 -4.31 7.38 16.83
CA TYR A 238 -3.23 8.29 16.47
C TYR A 238 -2.29 7.64 15.45
N THR A 239 -1.55 8.46 14.73
CA THR A 239 -0.55 8.01 13.77
C THR A 239 0.75 8.77 13.99
N ILE A 240 1.89 8.10 13.85
CA ILE A 240 3.21 8.73 13.93
C ILE A 240 3.29 9.92 12.97
N GLY A 241 3.79 11.06 13.47
CA GLY A 241 3.83 12.33 12.75
C GLY A 241 2.53 13.16 12.80
N GLN A 242 1.48 12.68 13.46
CA GLN A 242 0.25 13.45 13.62
C GLN A 242 0.46 14.67 14.52
N ARG A 243 0.04 15.85 14.04
CA ARG A 243 0.09 17.14 14.78
C ARG A 243 -1.25 17.57 15.36
N LYS A 244 -2.34 17.33 14.62
CA LYS A 244 -3.68 17.83 14.97
C LYS A 244 -4.42 16.82 15.85
N GLY A 245 -5.40 17.29 16.63
CA GLY A 245 -6.27 16.42 17.43
C GLY A 245 -5.61 15.85 18.70
N LEU A 246 -4.49 16.42 19.14
CA LEU A 246 -3.82 16.01 20.39
C LEU A 246 -4.48 16.59 21.64
N GLY A 247 -5.27 17.67 21.54
CA GLY A 247 -5.98 18.23 22.70
C GLY A 247 -5.07 18.80 23.81
N ILE A 248 -3.77 18.93 23.56
CA ILE A 248 -2.78 19.40 24.54
C ILE A 248 -2.97 20.91 24.77
N GLN A 249 -3.31 21.28 26.00
CA GLN A 249 -3.53 22.69 26.39
C GLN A 249 -2.21 23.41 26.73
N LYS A 250 -1.21 22.68 27.23
CA LYS A 250 0.10 23.22 27.61
C LYS A 250 1.01 23.26 26.37
N PRO A 251 1.37 24.45 25.83
CA PRO A 251 2.29 24.53 24.70
C PRO A 251 3.68 23.97 25.09
N ALA A 252 4.45 23.56 24.10
CA ALA A 252 5.86 23.21 24.32
C ALA A 252 6.63 24.42 24.86
N ALA A 253 7.68 24.17 25.65
CA ALA A 253 8.46 25.24 26.29
C ALA A 253 9.11 26.20 25.27
N ASP A 254 9.41 25.70 24.08
CA ASP A 254 9.95 26.44 22.93
C ASP A 254 8.87 27.07 22.02
N GLY A 255 7.58 26.85 22.35
CA GLY A 255 6.43 27.31 21.56
C GLY A 255 6.20 26.54 20.25
N GLN A 256 6.98 25.52 19.95
CA GLN A 256 6.86 24.73 18.71
C GLN A 256 5.72 23.71 18.79
N PRO A 257 5.16 23.28 17.65
CA PRO A 257 4.14 22.24 17.63
C PRO A 257 4.72 20.88 18.04
N ARG A 258 3.92 20.10 18.76
CA ARG A 258 4.21 18.71 19.08
C ARG A 258 3.63 17.75 18.05
N PHE A 259 4.30 16.63 17.85
CA PHE A 259 3.90 15.57 16.95
C PHE A 259 3.90 14.24 17.69
N VAL A 260 3.02 13.31 17.30
CA VAL A 260 3.06 11.93 17.80
C VAL A 260 4.35 11.26 17.35
N THR A 261 5.19 10.84 18.29
CA THR A 261 6.48 10.18 18.04
C THR A 261 6.49 8.71 18.43
N GLY A 262 5.51 8.26 19.22
CA GLY A 262 5.38 6.87 19.61
C GLY A 262 3.96 6.51 20.05
N LEU A 263 3.59 5.26 19.85
CA LEU A 263 2.33 4.68 20.30
C LEU A 263 2.64 3.37 21.03
N ASP A 264 2.14 3.25 22.25
CA ASP A 264 2.24 2.02 23.03
C ASP A 264 0.82 1.52 23.31
N PRO A 265 0.34 0.49 22.58
CA PRO A 265 -0.96 -0.12 22.82
C PRO A 265 -1.08 -0.83 24.16
N ALA A 266 0.02 -1.37 24.71
CA ALA A 266 0.01 -2.15 25.94
C ALA A 266 -0.23 -1.24 27.15
N SER A 267 0.48 -0.11 27.22
CA SER A 267 0.24 0.91 28.25
C SER A 267 -0.86 1.93 27.87
N ASN A 268 -1.37 1.87 26.62
CA ASN A 268 -2.30 2.82 26.03
C ASN A 268 -1.80 4.26 26.15
N THR A 269 -0.52 4.47 25.79
CA THR A 269 0.16 5.77 25.88
C THR A 269 0.47 6.31 24.48
N VAL A 270 0.22 7.60 24.27
CA VAL A 270 0.69 8.36 23.10
C VAL A 270 1.86 9.22 23.51
N THR A 271 3.02 9.00 22.92
CA THR A 271 4.21 9.84 23.15
C THR A 271 4.26 10.93 22.09
N VAL A 272 4.52 12.17 22.53
CA VAL A 272 4.64 13.33 21.65
C VAL A 272 5.98 14.03 21.84
N GLY A 273 6.55 14.51 20.74
CA GLY A 273 7.84 15.20 20.74
C GLY A 273 7.92 16.31 19.71
N SER A 274 9.13 16.77 19.49
CA SER A 274 9.47 17.76 18.49
C SER A 274 9.44 17.17 17.07
N ARG A 275 9.58 18.03 16.05
CA ARG A 275 9.69 17.55 14.67
C ARG A 275 10.97 16.73 14.44
N SER A 276 12.08 17.09 15.10
CA SER A 276 13.34 16.34 15.03
C SER A 276 13.24 14.94 15.66
N ASP A 277 12.25 14.70 16.53
CA ASP A 277 12.02 13.38 17.08
C ASP A 277 11.38 12.40 16.09
N LEU A 278 10.87 12.92 14.97
CA LEU A 278 10.34 12.11 13.87
C LEU A 278 11.39 11.72 12.83
N ALA A 279 12.64 12.18 12.99
CA ALA A 279 13.71 11.90 12.06
C ALA A 279 14.00 10.39 12.04
N VAL A 280 14.13 9.84 10.84
CA VAL A 280 14.42 8.42 10.62
C VAL A 280 15.50 8.33 9.56
N SER A 281 16.62 7.70 9.92
CA SER A 281 17.71 7.41 8.97
C SER A 281 17.84 5.93 8.66
N HIS A 282 17.20 5.06 9.45
CA HIS A 282 17.24 3.62 9.26
C HIS A 282 15.84 2.99 9.32
N LEU A 283 15.59 2.02 8.44
CA LEU A 283 14.38 1.22 8.39
C LEU A 283 14.74 -0.27 8.42
N THR A 284 14.03 -1.04 9.24
CA THR A 284 14.02 -2.50 9.14
C THR A 284 12.65 -2.97 8.66
N GLY A 285 12.65 -3.73 7.58
CA GLY A 285 11.48 -4.28 6.93
C GLY A 285 11.37 -5.78 7.12
N ILE A 286 10.12 -6.23 7.28
CA ILE A 286 9.70 -7.64 7.32
C ILE A 286 8.88 -7.97 6.07
N ARG A 287 8.62 -9.26 5.82
CA ARG A 287 7.82 -9.72 4.67
C ARG A 287 8.36 -9.20 3.33
N THR A 288 9.68 -9.31 3.17
CA THR A 288 10.36 -8.90 1.95
C THR A 288 9.85 -9.70 0.75
N THR A 289 9.47 -9.00 -0.32
CA THR A 289 9.12 -9.61 -1.62
C THR A 289 9.82 -8.88 -2.75
N TRP A 290 9.98 -9.56 -3.89
CA TRP A 290 10.66 -9.05 -5.07
C TRP A 290 9.72 -8.96 -6.26
N ALA A 291 9.66 -7.79 -6.90
CA ALA A 291 8.82 -7.47 -8.05
C ALA A 291 9.50 -7.90 -9.35
N GLY A 292 9.71 -9.21 -9.47
CA GLY A 292 10.54 -9.84 -10.49
C GLY A 292 11.77 -10.50 -9.88
N PRO A 293 12.86 -10.68 -10.66
CA PRO A 293 14.11 -11.22 -10.13
C PRO A 293 14.66 -10.35 -9.00
N ALA A 294 15.11 -10.99 -7.92
CA ALA A 294 15.84 -10.30 -6.87
C ALA A 294 17.16 -9.72 -7.42
N PRO A 295 17.62 -8.54 -6.97
CA PRO A 295 18.93 -8.02 -7.33
C PRO A 295 20.02 -9.01 -6.94
N THR A 296 20.89 -9.41 -7.88
CA THR A 296 21.96 -10.38 -7.61
C THR A 296 23.16 -9.76 -6.88
N ASP A 297 23.20 -8.42 -6.82
CA ASP A 297 24.24 -7.60 -6.23
C ASP A 297 23.91 -7.16 -4.79
N ILE A 298 22.73 -7.48 -4.26
CA ILE A 298 22.39 -7.20 -2.86
C ILE A 298 23.00 -8.22 -1.92
N GLY A 299 23.84 -7.77 -0.99
CA GLY A 299 24.41 -8.62 0.04
C GLY A 299 23.64 -8.57 1.36
N SER A 300 24.24 -9.18 2.40
CA SER A 300 23.62 -9.36 3.72
C SER A 300 24.21 -8.48 4.83
N GLU A 301 25.06 -7.52 4.45
CA GLU A 301 25.75 -6.61 5.38
C GLU A 301 25.79 -5.18 4.80
N PRO A 302 25.92 -4.14 5.65
CA PRO A 302 25.98 -2.74 5.17
C PRO A 302 27.09 -2.46 4.16
N ALA A 303 28.23 -3.16 4.25
CA ALA A 303 29.34 -3.05 3.30
C ALA A 303 28.98 -3.58 1.90
N THR A 304 27.97 -4.44 1.82
CA THR A 304 27.46 -5.07 0.59
C THR A 304 26.07 -4.55 0.20
N ALA A 305 25.65 -3.43 0.80
CA ALA A 305 24.41 -2.77 0.45
C ALA A 305 24.47 -2.20 -0.96
N ILE A 306 23.34 -2.27 -1.66
CA ILE A 306 23.16 -1.66 -2.99
C ILE A 306 22.65 -0.22 -2.84
N ASP A 307 23.06 0.63 -3.76
CA ASP A 307 22.44 1.95 -3.92
C ASP A 307 21.07 1.78 -4.62
N CYS A 308 20.06 2.42 -4.06
CA CYS A 308 18.69 2.41 -4.54
C CYS A 308 17.96 3.70 -4.14
N GLU A 309 16.69 3.81 -4.51
CA GLU A 309 15.78 4.78 -3.92
C GLU A 309 14.71 4.06 -3.12
N VAL A 310 14.28 4.61 -1.99
CA VAL A 310 13.18 4.07 -1.17
C VAL A 310 12.01 5.04 -1.16
N GLN A 311 10.80 4.49 -1.37
CA GLN A 311 9.55 5.21 -1.21
C GLN A 311 8.76 4.56 -0.07
N ILE A 312 8.25 5.36 0.87
CA ILE A 312 7.54 4.87 2.06
C ILE A 312 6.05 5.21 2.06
N ARG A 313 5.58 5.98 1.07
CA ARG A 313 4.18 6.35 0.86
C ARG A 313 3.91 6.54 -0.63
N ALA A 314 2.72 6.17 -1.11
CA ALA A 314 2.37 6.22 -2.53
C ALA A 314 2.53 7.61 -3.19
N HIS A 315 2.39 8.69 -2.42
CA HIS A 315 2.50 10.07 -2.92
C HIS A 315 3.71 10.83 -2.36
N SER A 316 4.66 10.15 -1.72
CA SER A 316 5.94 10.77 -1.37
C SER A 316 6.93 10.55 -2.50
N ASP A 317 7.82 11.52 -2.70
CA ASP A 317 9.00 11.31 -3.55
C ASP A 317 9.87 10.18 -2.96
N PRO A 318 10.46 9.33 -3.80
CA PRO A 318 11.46 8.38 -3.35
C PRO A 318 12.73 9.13 -2.91
N VAL A 319 13.44 8.61 -1.90
CA VAL A 319 14.70 9.20 -1.41
C VAL A 319 15.87 8.26 -1.68
N PRO A 320 17.08 8.78 -1.95
CA PRO A 320 18.27 7.95 -2.09
C PRO A 320 18.54 7.14 -0.81
N ALA A 321 18.94 5.89 -0.98
CA ALA A 321 19.12 4.96 0.11
C ALA A 321 20.10 3.83 -0.23
N ARG A 322 20.58 3.15 0.81
CA ARG A 322 21.38 1.93 0.71
C ARG A 322 20.61 0.77 1.33
N ALA A 323 20.40 -0.30 0.57
CA ALA A 323 19.62 -1.46 1.02
C ALA A 323 20.47 -2.75 1.08
N TRP A 324 20.29 -3.54 2.13
CA TRP A 324 20.88 -4.87 2.27
C TRP A 324 19.92 -5.84 2.96
N LEU A 325 20.21 -7.13 2.85
CA LEU A 325 19.42 -8.18 3.48
C LEU A 325 19.87 -8.41 4.91
N GLY A 326 18.93 -8.52 5.84
CA GLY A 326 19.22 -8.94 7.22
C GLY A 326 19.32 -10.47 7.35
N HIS A 327 19.21 -10.96 8.59
CA HIS A 327 19.07 -12.40 8.81
C HIS A 327 17.69 -12.90 8.35
N TYR A 328 17.62 -14.18 7.99
CA TYR A 328 16.36 -14.84 7.68
C TYR A 328 15.73 -15.39 8.97
N ILE A 329 14.47 -15.04 9.21
CA ILE A 329 13.68 -15.58 10.33
C ILE A 329 13.02 -16.86 9.84
N SER A 330 13.42 -18.02 10.37
CA SER A 330 12.90 -19.31 9.93
C SER A 330 11.51 -19.62 10.47
N GLU A 331 11.25 -19.24 11.72
CA GLU A 331 9.97 -19.39 12.40
C GLU A 331 9.72 -18.12 13.23
N ALA A 332 8.47 -17.65 13.28
CA ALA A 332 8.13 -16.50 14.10
C ALA A 332 8.34 -16.89 15.59
N PRO A 333 9.22 -16.19 16.33
CA PRO A 333 9.47 -16.53 17.73
C PRO A 333 8.22 -16.31 18.60
N GLU A 334 8.17 -16.84 19.82
CA GLU A 334 7.07 -16.52 20.75
C GLU A 334 7.20 -15.10 21.32
N HIS A 335 8.44 -14.62 21.51
CA HIS A 335 8.80 -13.28 21.97
C HIS A 335 10.08 -12.85 21.24
N GLU A 336 10.13 -11.60 20.77
CA GLU A 336 11.31 -11.05 20.09
C GLU A 336 11.74 -9.73 20.74
N VAL A 337 13.01 -9.65 21.10
CA VAL A 337 13.66 -8.40 21.54
C VAL A 337 14.34 -7.80 20.33
N ASN A 338 14.06 -6.54 20.05
CA ASN A 338 14.63 -5.85 18.91
C ASN A 338 16.09 -5.44 19.19
N PRO A 339 17.10 -5.96 18.47
CA PRO A 339 18.50 -5.66 18.75
C PRO A 339 18.95 -4.27 18.27
N ILE A 340 18.10 -3.52 17.56
CA ILE A 340 18.41 -2.21 16.96
C ILE A 340 17.93 -1.04 17.83
N VAL A 341 16.86 -1.23 18.59
CA VAL A 341 16.30 -0.23 19.50
C VAL A 341 16.19 -0.89 20.87
N ASP A 342 17.24 -0.69 21.68
CA ASP A 342 17.33 -1.20 23.05
C ASP A 342 15.97 -1.08 23.77
N GLU A 343 15.46 -2.23 24.23
CA GLU A 343 14.30 -2.40 25.13
C GLU A 343 12.88 -2.17 24.55
N VAL A 344 12.66 -2.15 23.23
CA VAL A 344 11.29 -2.21 22.67
C VAL A 344 10.88 -3.65 22.39
N GLU A 345 9.90 -4.18 23.15
CA GLU A 345 9.20 -5.42 22.82
C GLU A 345 8.50 -5.26 21.46
N VAL A 346 8.76 -6.17 20.52
CA VAL A 346 8.02 -6.20 19.26
C VAL A 346 6.60 -6.74 19.58
N PRO A 347 5.51 -5.96 19.37
CA PRO A 347 4.17 -6.32 19.87
C PRO A 347 3.61 -7.64 19.32
N ALA A 348 4.14 -8.09 18.19
CA ALA A 348 3.94 -9.41 17.62
C ALA A 348 5.29 -9.86 17.06
N ALA A 349 5.68 -11.10 17.33
CA ALA A 349 6.91 -11.66 16.77
C ALA A 349 6.96 -11.49 15.24
N ARG A 350 8.14 -11.15 14.72
CA ARG A 350 8.28 -10.97 13.28
C ARG A 350 7.95 -12.28 12.57
N PRO A 351 7.21 -12.22 11.45
CA PRO A 351 6.90 -13.42 10.70
C PRO A 351 8.18 -14.01 10.09
N ALA A 352 8.14 -15.31 9.80
CA ALA A 352 9.19 -15.94 9.03
C ALA A 352 9.40 -15.21 7.69
N GLY A 353 10.66 -15.07 7.30
CA GLY A 353 11.05 -14.39 6.07
C GLY A 353 12.37 -13.65 6.16
N GLN A 354 12.75 -13.11 5.02
CA GLN A 354 13.97 -12.32 4.86
C GLN A 354 13.74 -10.90 5.40
N LEU A 355 14.59 -10.44 6.32
CA LEU A 355 14.62 -9.02 6.69
C LEU A 355 15.28 -8.19 5.60
N MET A 356 14.83 -6.94 5.45
CA MET A 356 15.46 -5.92 4.61
C MET A 356 15.83 -4.73 5.48
N HIS A 357 17.04 -4.25 5.34
CA HIS A 357 17.53 -3.05 6.01
C HIS A 357 17.74 -1.95 4.98
N ILE A 358 17.38 -0.72 5.35
CA ILE A 358 17.57 0.46 4.52
C ILE A 358 18.14 1.58 5.38
N ASP A 359 19.28 2.12 4.98
CA ASP A 359 19.78 3.42 5.44
C ASP A 359 19.44 4.47 4.38
N VAL A 360 18.81 5.57 4.78
CA VAL A 360 18.46 6.68 3.87
C VAL A 360 19.49 7.79 3.94
N ASP A 361 19.79 8.40 2.79
CA ASP A 361 20.75 9.49 2.72
C ASP A 361 20.18 10.82 3.24
N GLU A 362 18.88 11.00 3.10
CA GLU A 362 18.12 12.13 3.62
C GLU A 362 17.15 11.64 4.70
N GLU A 363 17.10 12.34 5.85
CA GLU A 363 16.21 11.96 6.95
C GLU A 363 14.75 11.93 6.50
N LEU A 364 14.11 10.78 6.68
CA LEU A 364 12.68 10.64 6.56
C LEU A 364 12.00 11.20 7.81
N SER A 365 10.73 11.61 7.67
CA SER A 365 9.95 12.13 8.80
C SER A 365 8.60 11.44 8.92
N GLY A 366 8.26 11.01 10.14
CA GLY A 366 6.95 10.46 10.47
C GLY A 366 6.70 9.08 9.84
N VAL A 367 7.74 8.25 9.78
CA VAL A 367 7.61 6.87 9.28
C VAL A 367 6.89 6.03 10.33
N ALA A 368 5.77 5.42 9.95
CA ALA A 368 4.97 4.61 10.86
C ALA A 368 5.19 3.12 10.56
N PRO A 369 5.48 2.29 11.57
CA PRO A 369 5.44 0.84 11.43
C PRO A 369 4.10 0.35 10.89
N GLY A 370 4.12 -0.70 10.07
CA GLY A 370 2.97 -1.21 9.31
C GLY A 370 2.80 -0.62 7.91
N GLN A 371 3.44 0.52 7.62
CA GLN A 371 3.55 1.03 6.24
C GLN A 371 4.45 0.13 5.40
N THR A 372 4.49 0.36 4.08
CA THR A 372 5.35 -0.38 3.17
C THR A 372 6.51 0.52 2.71
N MET A 373 7.71 -0.03 2.68
CA MET A 373 8.84 0.54 1.93
C MET A 373 8.92 -0.18 0.59
N VAL A 374 9.06 0.55 -0.50
CA VAL A 374 9.30 0.02 -1.85
C VAL A 374 10.63 0.57 -2.34
N ILE A 375 11.49 -0.31 -2.85
CA ILE A 375 12.82 0.06 -3.34
C ILE A 375 12.89 0.03 -4.87
N TYR A 376 13.59 1.01 -5.42
CA TYR A 376 13.68 1.26 -6.86
C TYR A 376 15.13 1.40 -7.32
N ARG A 377 15.36 1.09 -8.60
CA ARG A 377 16.58 1.44 -9.33
C ARG A 377 16.17 2.06 -10.67
N GLY A 378 16.18 3.39 -10.74
CA GLY A 378 15.59 4.11 -11.87
C GLY A 378 14.08 3.85 -11.93
N THR A 379 13.57 3.41 -13.09
CA THR A 379 12.14 3.07 -13.22
C THR A 379 11.80 1.70 -12.66
N ARG A 380 12.76 0.80 -12.47
CA ARG A 380 12.52 -0.57 -12.01
C ARG A 380 12.16 -0.59 -10.53
N VAL A 381 11.05 -1.23 -10.20
CA VAL A 381 10.71 -1.63 -8.84
C VAL A 381 11.47 -2.91 -8.54
N LEU A 382 12.34 -2.89 -7.53
CA LEU A 382 13.07 -4.09 -7.14
C LEU A 382 12.17 -4.98 -6.27
N GLY A 383 11.54 -4.39 -5.26
CA GLY A 383 10.73 -5.13 -4.30
C GLY A 383 10.21 -4.24 -3.18
N GLN A 384 9.66 -4.86 -2.15
CA GLN A 384 9.11 -4.16 -1.00
C GLN A 384 9.37 -4.91 0.31
N ALA A 385 9.22 -4.21 1.42
CA ALA A 385 9.07 -4.79 2.75
C ALA A 385 8.05 -3.99 3.58
N THR A 386 7.38 -4.64 4.53
CA THR A 386 6.57 -3.94 5.53
C THR A 386 7.49 -3.34 6.59
N ILE A 387 7.41 -2.04 6.85
CA ILE A 387 8.22 -1.34 7.84
C ILE A 387 7.84 -1.86 9.23
N ASP A 388 8.80 -2.46 9.92
CA ASP A 388 8.63 -2.99 11.27
C ASP A 388 9.27 -2.07 12.30
N VAL A 389 10.48 -1.58 12.01
CA VAL A 389 11.28 -0.76 12.92
C VAL A 389 11.82 0.45 12.18
N THR A 390 11.92 1.56 12.91
CA THR A 390 12.55 2.79 12.45
C THR A 390 13.57 3.25 13.50
N ALA A 391 14.73 3.75 13.07
CA ALA A 391 15.72 4.33 13.97
C ALA A 391 16.27 5.66 13.43
N LYS A 392 16.69 6.54 14.34
CA LYS A 392 17.30 7.85 14.02
C LYS A 392 18.70 7.70 13.41
N ASP A 393 19.47 6.75 13.91
CA ASP A 393 20.84 6.50 13.48
C ASP A 393 20.90 5.41 12.40
N ARG A 394 21.84 5.57 11.46
CA ARG A 394 22.15 4.57 10.43
C ARG A 394 22.88 3.39 11.04
N LEU A 395 22.66 2.19 10.51
CA LEU A 395 23.39 0.99 10.96
C LEU A 395 24.73 0.81 10.24
N GLY A 396 24.89 1.38 9.05
CA GLY A 396 26.06 1.20 8.19
C GLY A 396 27.17 2.26 8.34
N VAL A 397 27.14 3.09 9.38
CA VAL A 397 28.11 4.19 9.61
C VAL A 397 28.99 3.93 10.83
#